data_AF-A0A1Y1W2P3-F1
#
_entry.id   AF-A0A1Y1W2P3-F1
#
_cell.length_a   1.000
_cell.length_b   1.000
_cell.length_c   1.000
_cell.angle_alpha   90.00
_cell.angle_beta   90.00
_cell.angle_gamma   90.00
#
_symmetry.space_group_name_H-M   'P 1'
#
loop_
_entity.id
_entity.type
_entity.pdbx_description
1 polymer ?
#
loop_
_entity_poly.entity_id
_entity_poly.type
_entity_poly.pdbx_seq_one_letter_code
_entity_poly.pdbx_strand_id
1 'polypeptide(L)'
;LVTDSGLLHHKSLPIPATVLLTEKEPPEPDSKYGWLVILGTFIIFMFSVGLPTTYGIFIHEYILNEFPEAPAALISWIGTLQVGIICIFDIFVDSLCEIFDTHLICSVGSDIARAALIIASFCNSLAGPVFTQGILFGLGDSSLYVPGLTLVPQWLVKHRSFANSIAISSAGVGGLWLPVAMRAMIQRLGRHWALQTAGIVIIVVCGACSLLMKVRVKFERRDKIIDFSVRKDSHYISLRGCPVCLQRLLPAFLFYTILLGRHPV
;
A
#
# COMPACT_ATOMS: atom_id res chain seq x y z
N LEU A 1 63.23 0.90 -27.46
CA LEU A 1 63.37 1.27 -26.03
C LEU A 1 61.95 1.60 -25.57
N VAL A 2 61.06 0.62 -25.34
CA VAL A 2 60.98 -0.26 -24.14
C VAL A 2 61.23 0.61 -22.91
N THR A 3 60.19 0.99 -22.15
CA THR A 3 59.61 0.14 -21.10
C THR A 3 58.11 0.34 -20.84
N ASP A 4 57.43 -0.81 -20.77
CA ASP A 4 56.13 -1.11 -20.14
C ASP A 4 56.04 -0.74 -18.65
N SER A 5 54.83 -0.53 -18.14
CA SER A 5 54.17 -1.51 -17.23
C SER A 5 52.93 -0.93 -16.52
N GLY A 6 51.78 -1.64 -16.63
CA GLY A 6 50.78 -1.64 -15.54
C GLY A 6 49.31 -1.32 -15.85
N LEU A 7 48.84 -1.26 -17.10
CA LEU A 7 47.38 -1.24 -17.36
C LEU A 7 46.83 -2.67 -17.27
N LEU A 8 46.26 -3.00 -16.10
CA LEU A 8 45.55 -4.25 -15.88
C LEU A 8 44.35 -4.34 -16.83
N HIS A 9 44.51 -5.21 -17.84
CA HIS A 9 43.45 -5.80 -18.62
C HIS A 9 42.38 -6.39 -17.68
N HIS A 10 41.30 -5.66 -17.40
CA HIS A 10 40.05 -6.30 -17.02
C HIS A 10 39.42 -6.84 -18.31
N LYS A 11 39.81 -8.07 -18.65
CA LYS A 11 39.21 -8.88 -19.70
C LYS A 11 37.71 -8.97 -19.41
N SER A 12 36.92 -8.12 -20.06
CA SER A 12 35.46 -8.24 -20.09
C SER A 12 35.16 -9.60 -20.71
N LEU A 13 34.72 -10.54 -19.87
CA LEU A 13 34.22 -11.81 -20.33
C LEU A 13 33.12 -11.51 -21.35
N PRO A 14 33.19 -12.08 -22.57
CA PRO A 14 32.11 -11.92 -23.53
C PRO A 14 30.88 -12.58 -22.93
N ILE A 15 29.94 -11.75 -22.46
CA ILE A 15 28.63 -12.22 -22.02
C ILE A 15 28.03 -12.92 -23.25
N PRO A 16 27.73 -14.23 -23.18
CA PRO A 16 27.23 -14.95 -24.34
C PRO A 16 25.92 -14.31 -24.80
N ALA A 17 25.90 -13.88 -26.06
CA ALA A 17 24.81 -13.17 -26.74
C ALA A 17 23.50 -14.00 -26.89
N THR A 18 23.33 -15.05 -26.10
CA THR A 18 22.26 -16.07 -26.25
C THR A 18 21.10 -15.89 -25.26
N VAL A 19 21.17 -14.94 -24.32
CA VAL A 19 20.03 -14.60 -23.43
C VAL A 19 19.27 -13.35 -23.92
N LEU A 20 19.27 -13.08 -25.23
CA LEU A 20 18.29 -12.21 -25.88
C LEU A 20 16.95 -12.95 -26.04
N LEU A 21 16.45 -13.54 -24.95
CA LEU A 21 15.10 -14.11 -24.92
C LEU A 21 14.11 -12.96 -24.92
N THR A 22 13.76 -12.49 -26.11
CA THR A 22 12.49 -11.82 -26.40
C THR A 22 12.08 -10.77 -25.35
N GLU A 23 12.95 -9.81 -25.05
CA GLU A 23 12.51 -8.60 -24.37
C GLU A 23 11.70 -7.80 -25.38
N LYS A 24 10.40 -8.11 -25.44
CA LYS A 24 9.41 -7.31 -26.15
C LYS A 24 9.63 -5.88 -25.67
N GLU A 25 10.06 -4.99 -26.58
CA GLU A 25 10.33 -3.58 -26.25
C GLU A 25 9.22 -3.08 -25.31
N PRO A 26 9.59 -2.42 -24.19
CA PRO A 26 8.60 -1.96 -23.24
C PRO A 26 7.60 -1.10 -24.02
N PRO A 27 6.28 -1.34 -23.85
CA PRO A 27 5.26 -0.62 -24.60
C PRO A 27 5.53 0.88 -24.53
N GLU A 28 5.29 1.61 -25.62
CA GLU A 28 5.63 3.03 -25.70
C GLU A 28 5.06 3.83 -24.52
N PRO A 29 5.80 4.84 -24.01
CA PRO A 29 5.30 5.72 -22.96
C PRO A 29 4.01 6.39 -23.44
N ASP A 30 3.07 6.64 -22.54
CA ASP A 30 1.81 7.32 -22.87
C ASP A 30 0.86 6.53 -23.81
N SER A 31 0.95 5.19 -23.81
CA SER A 31 -0.01 4.34 -24.51
C SER A 31 -1.43 4.40 -23.89
N LYS A 32 -2.47 4.13 -24.69
CA LYS A 32 -3.87 3.99 -24.22
C LYS A 32 -4.01 2.99 -23.06
N TYR A 33 -3.15 1.97 -23.04
CA TYR A 33 -3.10 0.99 -21.95
C TYR A 33 -2.66 1.61 -20.61
N GLY A 34 -1.81 2.64 -20.62
CA GLY A 34 -1.38 3.34 -19.41
C GLY A 34 -2.54 3.98 -18.64
N TRP A 35 -3.56 4.48 -19.35
CA TRP A 35 -4.78 5.00 -18.72
C TRP A 35 -5.62 3.91 -18.04
N LEU A 36 -5.65 2.70 -18.60
CA LEU A 36 -6.30 1.54 -17.96
C LEU A 36 -5.55 1.13 -16.69
N VAL A 37 -4.22 1.17 -16.70
CA VAL A 37 -3.39 0.91 -15.51
C VAL A 37 -3.68 1.95 -14.43
N ILE A 38 -3.78 3.24 -14.78
CA ILE A 38 -4.14 4.30 -13.83
C ILE A 38 -5.51 4.06 -13.22
N LEU A 39 -6.50 3.65 -14.02
CA LEU A 39 -7.83 3.32 -13.52
C LEU A 39 -7.79 2.11 -12.56
N GLY A 40 -7.01 1.08 -12.87
CA GLY A 40 -6.78 -0.06 -11.97
C GLY A 40 -6.13 0.36 -10.66
N THR A 41 -5.09 1.18 -10.72
CA THR A 41 -4.44 1.75 -9.52
C THR A 41 -5.38 2.62 -8.71
N PHE A 42 -6.20 3.43 -9.37
CA PHE A 42 -7.21 4.26 -8.71
C PHE A 42 -8.16 3.42 -7.88
N ILE A 43 -8.64 2.30 -8.41
CA ILE A 43 -9.54 1.39 -7.70
C ILE A 43 -8.82 0.74 -6.51
N ILE A 44 -7.59 0.25 -6.69
CA ILE A 44 -6.81 -0.34 -5.58
C ILE A 44 -6.60 0.69 -4.46
N PHE A 45 -6.23 1.93 -4.82
CA PHE A 45 -6.00 3.01 -3.85
C PHE A 45 -7.30 3.42 -3.14
N MET A 46 -8.43 3.40 -3.85
CA MET A 46 -9.73 3.67 -3.26
C MET A 46 -10.04 2.70 -2.11
N PHE A 47 -9.77 1.41 -2.28
CA PHE A 47 -9.95 0.42 -1.22
C PHE A 47 -8.87 0.50 -0.14
N SER A 48 -7.61 0.67 -0.55
CA SER A 48 -6.46 0.76 0.36
C SER A 48 -6.57 1.95 1.32
N VAL A 49 -7.06 3.10 0.84
CA VAL A 49 -7.27 4.27 1.70
C VAL A 49 -8.65 4.25 2.36
N GLY A 50 -9.69 3.79 1.66
CA GLY A 50 -11.05 3.84 2.17
C GLY A 50 -11.37 2.84 3.28
N LEU A 51 -10.78 1.64 3.26
CA LEU A 51 -11.03 0.65 4.32
C LEU A 51 -10.46 1.09 5.69
N PRO A 52 -9.22 1.60 5.80
CA PRO A 52 -8.74 2.21 7.03
C PRO A 52 -9.64 3.34 7.55
N THR A 53 -10.22 4.17 6.67
CA THR A 53 -11.15 5.23 7.13
C THR A 53 -12.45 4.69 7.72
N THR A 54 -12.86 3.48 7.33
CA THR A 54 -14.07 2.83 7.86
C THR A 54 -13.87 2.37 9.32
N TYR A 55 -12.63 2.22 9.78
CA TYR A 55 -12.32 1.78 11.14
C TYR A 55 -13.05 2.57 12.24
N GLY A 56 -13.28 3.88 12.05
CA GLY A 56 -14.03 4.69 13.01
C GLY A 56 -15.45 4.18 13.29
N ILE A 57 -16.10 3.58 12.28
CA ILE A 57 -17.43 2.96 12.44
C ILE A 57 -17.32 1.65 13.21
N PHE A 58 -16.28 0.87 12.94
CA PHE A 58 -16.03 -0.37 13.68
C PHE A 58 -15.72 -0.11 15.16
N ILE A 59 -14.94 0.94 15.50
CA ILE A 59 -14.74 1.33 16.90
C ILE A 59 -16.07 1.59 17.60
N HIS A 60 -16.92 2.38 16.96
CA HIS A 60 -18.21 2.75 17.55
C HIS A 60 -19.08 1.50 17.79
N GLU A 61 -19.08 0.57 16.83
CA GLU A 61 -19.76 -0.73 16.98
C GLU A 61 -19.17 -1.58 18.12
N TYR A 62 -17.83 -1.65 18.22
CA TYR A 62 -17.15 -2.40 19.27
C TYR A 62 -17.41 -1.85 20.67
N ILE A 63 -17.46 -0.53 20.83
CA ILE A 63 -17.73 0.11 22.13
C ILE A 63 -19.18 -0.12 22.56
N LEU A 64 -20.14 0.01 21.65
CA LEU A 64 -21.56 -0.03 22.02
C LEU A 64 -22.12 -1.44 22.14
N ASN A 65 -21.76 -2.35 21.23
CA ASN A 65 -22.50 -3.59 21.05
C ASN A 65 -21.72 -4.85 21.46
N GLU A 66 -20.39 -4.78 21.61
CA GLU A 66 -19.57 -5.99 21.76
C GLU A 66 -18.67 -5.98 23.00
N PHE A 67 -17.98 -4.87 23.28
CA PHE A 67 -17.06 -4.73 24.40
C PHE A 67 -17.33 -3.46 25.23
N PRO A 68 -18.54 -3.30 25.81
CA PRO A 68 -18.88 -2.10 26.59
C PRO A 68 -18.05 -1.95 27.87
N GLU A 69 -17.49 -3.05 28.39
CA GLU A 69 -16.64 -3.04 29.59
C GLU A 69 -15.17 -2.71 29.31
N ALA A 70 -14.74 -2.77 28.04
CA ALA A 70 -13.35 -2.50 27.68
C ALA A 70 -13.08 -0.99 27.61
N PRO A 71 -11.91 -0.51 28.07
CA PRO A 71 -11.55 0.89 27.91
C PRO A 71 -11.53 1.29 26.43
N ALA A 72 -12.18 2.41 26.08
CA ALA A 72 -12.18 2.92 24.71
C ALA A 72 -10.77 3.16 24.14
N ALA A 73 -9.81 3.50 25.02
CA ALA A 73 -8.39 3.61 24.66
C ALA A 73 -7.81 2.29 24.16
N LEU A 74 -8.23 1.14 24.69
CA LEU A 74 -7.79 -0.19 24.27
C LEU A 74 -8.34 -0.54 22.88
N ILE A 75 -9.58 -0.12 22.60
CA ILE A 75 -10.23 -0.33 21.30
C ILE A 75 -9.60 0.55 20.21
N SER A 76 -9.20 1.80 20.54
CA SER A 76 -8.57 2.73 19.59
C SER A 76 -7.15 2.33 19.15
N TRP A 77 -6.50 1.41 19.89
CA TRP A 77 -5.21 0.83 19.47
C TRP A 77 -5.30 0.09 18.14
N ILE A 78 -6.45 -0.48 17.78
CA ILE A 78 -6.61 -1.23 16.52
C ILE A 78 -6.25 -0.35 15.32
N GLY A 79 -6.79 0.86 15.22
CA GLY A 79 -6.52 1.77 14.10
C GLY A 79 -5.17 2.46 14.21
N THR A 80 -4.71 2.73 15.42
CA THR A 80 -3.38 3.31 15.65
C THR A 80 -2.30 2.33 15.18
N LEU A 81 -2.43 1.06 15.53
CA LEU A 81 -1.55 0.00 15.06
C LEU A 81 -1.72 -0.24 13.56
N GLN A 82 -2.94 -0.17 13.03
CA GLN A 82 -3.18 -0.30 11.59
C GLN A 82 -2.36 0.72 10.81
N VAL A 83 -2.52 2.02 11.10
CA VAL A 83 -1.79 3.08 10.39
C VAL A 83 -0.29 2.99 10.67
N GLY A 84 0.11 2.71 11.92
CA GLY A 84 1.51 2.58 12.30
C GLY A 84 2.23 1.46 11.56
N ILE A 85 1.62 0.29 11.45
CA ILE A 85 2.19 -0.86 10.73
C ILE A 85 2.25 -0.58 9.23
N ILE A 86 1.24 0.05 8.64
CA ILE A 86 1.28 0.40 7.22
C ILE A 86 2.47 1.32 6.94
N CYS A 87 2.65 2.39 7.73
CA CYS A 87 3.77 3.32 7.54
C CYS A 87 5.15 2.64 7.65
N ILE A 88 5.32 1.72 8.60
CA ILE A 88 6.59 0.98 8.78
C ILE A 88 6.80 0.02 7.60
N PHE A 89 5.75 -0.71 7.21
CA PHE A 89 5.87 -1.75 6.21
C PHE A 89 5.92 -1.19 4.79
N ASP A 90 5.38 0.00 4.52
CA ASP A 90 5.50 0.69 3.23
C ASP A 90 6.98 0.87 2.83
N ILE A 91 7.84 1.26 3.78
CA ILE A 91 9.29 1.40 3.56
C ILE A 91 9.92 0.06 3.18
N PHE A 92 9.47 -1.02 3.82
CA PHE A 92 9.97 -2.37 3.55
C PHE A 92 9.50 -2.88 2.19
N VAL A 93 8.22 -2.69 1.86
CA VAL A 93 7.62 -3.08 0.59
C VAL A 93 8.23 -2.31 -0.58
N ASP A 94 8.56 -1.03 -0.40
CA ASP A 94 9.24 -0.23 -1.43
C ASP A 94 10.57 -0.87 -1.83
N SER A 95 11.36 -1.29 -0.83
CA SER A 95 12.61 -2.05 -1.07
C SER A 95 12.34 -3.43 -1.69
N LEU A 96 11.24 -4.07 -1.32
CA LEU A 96 10.85 -5.39 -1.83
C LEU A 96 10.45 -5.33 -3.32
N CYS A 97 9.80 -4.23 -3.74
CA CYS A 97 9.42 -3.97 -5.12
C CYS A 97 10.62 -3.75 -6.06
N GLU A 98 11.79 -3.37 -5.53
CA GLU A 98 13.03 -3.25 -6.31
C GLU A 98 13.65 -4.63 -6.65
N ILE A 99 13.23 -5.71 -5.97
CA ILE A 99 13.86 -7.04 -6.07
C ILE A 99 12.92 -8.10 -6.64
N PHE A 100 11.65 -8.07 -6.20
CA PHE A 100 10.63 -9.03 -6.59
C PHE A 100 9.67 -8.43 -7.62
N ASP A 101 9.05 -9.30 -8.43
CA ASP A 101 8.03 -8.86 -9.37
C ASP A 101 6.82 -8.27 -8.61
N THR A 102 6.47 -7.03 -8.93
CA THR A 102 5.39 -6.26 -8.30
C THR A 102 4.04 -7.00 -8.30
N HIS A 103 3.75 -7.76 -9.36
CA HIS A 103 2.53 -8.56 -9.46
C HIS A 103 2.41 -9.60 -8.35
N LEU A 104 3.52 -10.26 -8.00
CA LEU A 104 3.54 -11.27 -6.94
C LEU A 104 3.31 -10.62 -5.58
N ILE A 105 3.91 -9.44 -5.34
CA ILE A 105 3.73 -8.66 -4.12
C ILE A 105 2.26 -8.26 -3.96
N CYS A 106 1.62 -7.73 -5.01
CA CYS A 106 0.21 -7.34 -4.95
C CYS A 106 -0.72 -8.53 -4.71
N SER A 107 -0.48 -9.67 -5.39
CA SER A 107 -1.29 -10.87 -5.21
C SER A 107 -1.21 -11.36 -3.75
N VAL A 108 0.01 -11.52 -3.22
CA VAL A 108 0.23 -11.95 -1.84
C VAL A 108 -0.36 -10.96 -0.84
N GLY A 109 -0.21 -9.65 -1.10
CA GLY A 109 -0.80 -8.59 -0.28
C GLY A 109 -2.32 -8.67 -0.22
N SER A 110 -2.98 -8.91 -1.36
CA SER A 110 -4.44 -9.06 -1.43
C SER A 110 -4.94 -10.29 -0.66
N ASP A 111 -4.20 -11.39 -0.72
CA ASP A 111 -4.52 -12.62 0.03
C ASP A 111 -4.36 -12.42 1.54
N ILE A 112 -3.30 -11.74 1.97
CA ILE A 112 -3.06 -11.39 3.37
C ILE A 112 -4.16 -10.46 3.88
N ALA A 113 -4.51 -9.41 3.13
CA ALA A 113 -5.56 -8.46 3.50
C ALA A 113 -6.94 -9.16 3.63
N ARG A 114 -7.26 -10.06 2.70
CA ARG A 114 -8.48 -10.89 2.80
C ARG A 114 -8.44 -11.78 4.03
N ALA A 115 -7.35 -12.51 4.24
CA ALA A 115 -7.21 -13.41 5.37
C ALA A 115 -7.36 -12.66 6.69
N ALA A 116 -6.79 -11.45 6.80
CA ALA A 116 -6.95 -10.59 7.96
C ALA A 116 -8.41 -10.28 8.28
N LEU A 117 -9.20 -9.87 7.28
CA LEU A 117 -10.61 -9.53 7.49
C LEU A 117 -11.48 -10.75 7.78
N ILE A 118 -11.21 -11.89 7.13
CA ILE A 118 -11.93 -13.14 7.39
C ILE A 118 -11.63 -13.64 8.80
N ILE A 119 -10.36 -13.68 9.22
CA ILE A 119 -9.99 -14.11 10.57
C ILE A 119 -10.58 -13.15 11.61
N ALA A 120 -10.55 -11.84 11.36
CA ALA A 120 -11.18 -10.84 12.22
C ALA A 120 -12.69 -11.08 12.41
N SER A 121 -13.38 -11.63 11.40
CA SER A 121 -14.79 -12.00 11.50
C SER A 121 -15.04 -13.15 12.47
N PHE A 122 -14.07 -14.04 12.74
CA PHE A 122 -14.26 -15.17 13.64
C PHE A 122 -13.74 -14.89 15.06
N CYS A 123 -13.06 -13.76 15.27
CA CYS A 123 -12.57 -13.37 16.58
C CYS A 123 -13.70 -12.81 17.45
N ASN A 124 -13.90 -13.44 18.61
CA ASN A 124 -14.86 -13.03 19.64
C ASN A 124 -14.20 -12.27 20.81
N SER A 125 -12.88 -12.05 20.76
CA SER A 125 -12.12 -11.33 21.79
C SER A 125 -11.53 -10.05 21.23
N LEU A 126 -11.34 -9.02 22.06
CA LEU A 126 -10.77 -7.74 21.63
C LEU A 126 -9.35 -7.87 21.06
N ALA A 127 -8.54 -8.81 21.57
CA ALA A 127 -7.18 -9.05 21.08
C ALA A 127 -7.15 -9.55 19.62
N GLY A 128 -8.20 -10.25 19.17
CA GLY A 128 -8.30 -10.78 17.81
C GLY A 128 -8.33 -9.67 16.75
N PRO A 129 -9.30 -8.74 16.77
CA PRO A 129 -9.35 -7.58 15.89
C PRO A 129 -8.10 -6.70 15.96
N VAL A 130 -7.49 -6.53 17.14
CA VAL A 130 -6.22 -5.79 17.28
C VAL A 130 -5.11 -6.42 16.44
N PHE A 131 -4.94 -7.74 16.52
CA PHE A 131 -3.90 -8.44 15.75
C PHE A 131 -4.25 -8.52 14.26
N THR A 132 -5.49 -8.84 13.93
CA THR A 132 -5.93 -9.07 12.55
C THR A 132 -6.14 -7.77 11.77
N GLN A 133 -7.01 -6.87 12.24
CA GLN A 133 -7.32 -5.61 11.56
C GLN A 133 -6.23 -4.55 11.76
N GLY A 134 -5.52 -4.59 12.88
CA GLY A 134 -4.37 -3.72 13.12
C GLY A 134 -3.17 -4.18 12.31
N ILE A 135 -2.57 -5.29 12.73
CA ILE A 135 -1.27 -5.72 12.21
C ILE A 135 -1.42 -6.41 10.85
N LEU A 136 -2.19 -7.49 10.77
CA LEU A 136 -2.21 -8.33 9.57
C LEU A 136 -2.80 -7.61 8.35
N PHE A 137 -3.88 -6.85 8.54
CA PHE A 137 -4.44 -6.02 7.49
C PHE A 137 -3.49 -4.89 7.07
N GLY A 138 -2.78 -4.27 8.01
CA GLY A 138 -1.79 -3.24 7.70
C GLY A 138 -0.63 -3.75 6.83
N LEU A 139 -0.18 -4.98 7.06
CA LEU A 139 0.82 -5.67 6.22
C LEU A 139 0.30 -5.96 4.80
N GLY A 140 -0.98 -6.32 4.68
CA GLY A 140 -1.63 -6.53 3.38
C GLY A 140 -1.82 -5.23 2.60
N ASP A 141 -2.28 -4.18 3.27
CA ASP A 141 -2.57 -2.87 2.67
C ASP A 141 -1.32 -2.20 2.08
N SER A 142 -0.24 -2.18 2.84
CA SER A 142 1.07 -1.66 2.40
C SER A 142 1.58 -2.34 1.13
N SER A 143 1.40 -3.66 1.05
CA SER A 143 1.77 -4.48 -0.11
C SER A 143 0.93 -4.18 -1.38
N LEU A 144 -0.22 -3.53 -1.23
CA LEU A 144 -1.07 -3.07 -2.35
C LEU A 144 -0.78 -1.61 -2.72
N TYR A 145 -0.57 -0.76 -1.71
CA TYR A 145 -0.40 0.68 -1.87
C TYR A 145 0.91 1.05 -2.58
N VAL A 146 2.04 0.48 -2.12
CA VAL A 146 3.36 0.87 -2.62
C VAL A 146 3.58 0.54 -4.12
N PRO A 147 3.24 -0.68 -4.60
CA PRO A 147 3.19 -1.00 -6.02
C PRO A 147 2.42 0.00 -6.88
N GLY A 148 1.22 0.39 -6.45
CA GLY A 148 0.40 1.32 -7.20
C GLY A 148 1.06 2.69 -7.32
N LEU A 149 1.72 3.14 -6.25
CA LEU A 149 2.35 4.46 -6.19
C LEU A 149 3.54 4.56 -7.15
N THR A 150 4.33 3.49 -7.24
CA THR A 150 5.51 3.44 -8.10
C THR A 150 5.17 3.17 -9.57
N LEU A 151 4.05 2.49 -9.85
CA LEU A 151 3.66 2.08 -11.19
C LEU A 151 3.10 3.23 -12.05
N VAL A 152 2.27 4.10 -11.46
CA VAL A 152 1.60 5.21 -12.18
C VAL A 152 2.58 6.14 -12.93
N PRO A 153 3.66 6.66 -12.31
CA PRO A 153 4.59 7.55 -13.01
C PRO A 153 5.43 6.86 -14.09
N GLN A 154 5.50 5.52 -14.12
CA GLN A 154 6.22 4.77 -15.16
C GLN A 154 5.44 4.68 -16.48
N TRP A 155 4.11 4.70 -16.42
CA TRP A 155 3.25 4.54 -17.59
C TRP A 155 3.02 5.84 -18.35
N LEU A 156 2.76 6.94 -17.63
CA LEU A 156 2.57 8.27 -18.24
C LEU A 156 3.74 9.19 -17.90
N VAL A 157 4.64 9.44 -18.85
CA VAL A 157 5.82 10.29 -18.63
C VAL A 157 5.48 11.76 -18.87
N LYS A 158 4.76 12.05 -19.97
CA LYS A 158 4.38 13.43 -20.34
C LYS A 158 3.42 14.05 -19.33
N HIS A 159 2.55 13.24 -18.73
CA HIS A 159 1.51 13.68 -17.79
C HIS A 159 1.64 13.03 -16.40
N ARG A 160 2.86 12.69 -15.98
CA ARG A 160 3.13 11.95 -14.72
C ARG A 160 2.45 12.54 -13.48
N SER A 161 2.48 13.87 -13.33
CA SER A 161 1.90 14.54 -12.17
C SER A 161 0.38 14.47 -12.17
N PHE A 162 -0.24 14.64 -13.34
CA PHE A 162 -1.69 14.55 -13.49
C PHE A 162 -2.20 13.12 -13.25
N ALA A 163 -1.49 12.13 -13.79
CA ALA A 163 -1.76 10.72 -13.55
C ALA A 163 -1.71 10.34 -12.06
N ASN A 164 -0.67 10.81 -11.38
CA ASN A 164 -0.48 10.57 -9.95
C ASN A 164 -1.57 11.26 -9.11
N SER A 165 -1.94 12.50 -9.45
CA SER A 165 -3.05 13.19 -8.78
C SER A 165 -4.39 12.49 -8.97
N ILE A 166 -4.68 11.94 -10.16
CA ILE A 166 -5.86 11.11 -10.37
C ILE A 166 -5.82 9.90 -9.44
N ALA A 167 -4.73 9.13 -9.45
CA ALA A 167 -4.60 7.95 -8.60
C ALA A 167 -4.79 8.29 -7.11
N ILE A 168 -4.21 9.39 -6.62
CA ILE A 168 -4.32 9.84 -5.22
C ILE A 168 -5.72 10.38 -4.89
N SER A 169 -6.42 11.00 -5.85
CA SER A 169 -7.78 11.53 -5.62
C SER A 169 -8.79 10.45 -5.23
N SER A 170 -8.48 9.18 -5.50
CA SER A 170 -9.26 8.01 -5.03
C SER A 170 -9.47 7.98 -3.52
N ALA A 171 -8.56 8.56 -2.73
CA ALA A 171 -8.69 8.67 -1.28
C ALA A 171 -9.98 9.38 -0.85
N GLY A 172 -10.35 10.44 -1.55
CA GLY A 172 -11.58 11.20 -1.27
C GLY A 172 -12.83 10.39 -1.62
N VAL A 173 -12.81 9.67 -2.74
CA VAL A 173 -13.91 8.81 -3.14
C VAL A 173 -14.06 7.66 -2.15
N GLY A 174 -12.99 6.89 -1.91
CA GLY A 174 -12.97 5.75 -0.99
C GLY A 174 -13.40 6.13 0.43
N GLY A 175 -12.90 7.25 0.96
CA GLY A 175 -13.28 7.73 2.29
C GLY A 175 -14.73 8.21 2.41
N LEU A 176 -15.39 8.56 1.30
CA LEU A 176 -16.79 9.00 1.34
C LEU A 176 -17.77 7.83 1.31
N TRP A 177 -17.59 6.87 0.40
CA TRP A 177 -18.61 5.83 0.16
C TRP A 177 -18.38 4.56 0.99
N LEU A 178 -17.13 4.14 1.24
CA LEU A 178 -16.85 2.89 1.98
C LEU A 178 -17.38 2.97 3.42
N PRO A 179 -17.13 4.03 4.20
CA PRO A 179 -17.69 4.15 5.54
C PRO A 179 -19.23 4.08 5.54
N VAL A 180 -19.90 4.77 4.62
CA VAL A 180 -21.37 4.76 4.51
C VAL A 180 -21.89 3.36 4.18
N ALA A 181 -21.27 2.68 3.19
CA ALA A 181 -21.64 1.33 2.81
C ALA A 181 -21.43 0.32 3.96
N MET A 182 -20.31 0.42 4.65
CA MET A 182 -19.96 -0.46 5.75
C MET A 182 -20.84 -0.24 6.97
N ARG A 183 -21.21 1.00 7.30
CA ARG A 183 -22.19 1.31 8.34
C ARG A 183 -23.55 0.67 8.02
N ALA A 184 -24.03 0.79 6.79
CA ALA A 184 -25.29 0.20 6.36
C ALA A 184 -25.26 -1.34 6.43
N MET A 185 -24.13 -1.96 6.07
CA MET A 185 -23.94 -3.41 6.17
C MET A 185 -23.92 -3.88 7.64
N ILE A 186 -23.19 -3.18 8.51
CA ILE A 186 -23.13 -3.50 9.94
C ILE A 186 -24.54 -3.44 10.56
N GLN A 187 -25.32 -2.41 10.24
CA GLN A 187 -26.68 -2.26 10.79
C GLN A 187 -27.67 -3.35 10.33
N ARG A 188 -27.49 -3.92 9.13
CA ARG A 188 -28.44 -4.90 8.56
C ARG A 188 -28.01 -6.36 8.76
N LEU A 189 -26.72 -6.63 8.59
CA LEU A 189 -26.15 -7.98 8.54
C LEU A 189 -25.23 -8.25 9.74
N GLY A 190 -24.88 -7.23 10.51
CA GLY A 190 -23.92 -7.34 11.61
C GLY A 190 -22.46 -7.25 11.14
N ARG A 191 -21.57 -7.12 12.13
CA ARG A 191 -20.12 -6.94 11.93
C ARG A 191 -19.47 -8.08 11.14
N HIS A 192 -19.82 -9.32 11.46
CA HIS A 192 -19.22 -10.53 10.91
C HIS A 192 -19.34 -10.55 9.39
N TRP A 193 -20.57 -10.39 8.90
CA TRP A 193 -20.86 -10.34 7.47
C TRP A 193 -20.22 -9.13 6.79
N ALA A 194 -20.23 -7.96 7.43
CA ALA A 194 -19.57 -6.76 6.89
C ALA A 194 -18.06 -7.00 6.63
N LEU A 195 -17.35 -7.61 7.58
CA LEU A 195 -15.92 -7.92 7.44
C LEU A 195 -15.65 -8.97 6.36
N GLN A 196 -16.48 -10.02 6.28
CA GLN A 196 -16.35 -11.03 5.24
C GLN A 196 -16.59 -10.45 3.84
N THR A 197 -17.63 -9.63 3.68
CA THR A 197 -17.90 -8.95 2.40
C THR A 197 -16.76 -8.02 2.01
N ALA A 198 -16.20 -7.26 2.95
CA ALA A 198 -15.05 -6.41 2.67
C ALA A 198 -13.83 -7.24 2.21
N GLY A 199 -13.55 -8.38 2.86
CA GLY A 199 -12.48 -9.29 2.45
C GLY A 199 -12.68 -9.88 1.05
N ILE A 200 -13.91 -10.27 0.71
CA ILE A 200 -14.26 -10.78 -0.63
C ILE A 200 -14.09 -9.70 -1.69
N VAL A 201 -14.54 -8.48 -1.40
CA VAL A 201 -14.41 -7.35 -2.33
C VAL A 201 -12.94 -7.03 -2.60
N ILE A 202 -12.07 -7.04 -1.58
CA ILE A 202 -10.63 -6.81 -1.76
C ILE A 202 -10.02 -7.84 -2.69
N ILE A 203 -10.25 -9.13 -2.46
CA ILE A 203 -9.60 -10.15 -3.30
C ILE A 203 -10.11 -10.11 -4.75
N VAL A 204 -11.41 -9.88 -4.95
CA VAL A 204 -11.98 -9.84 -6.30
C VAL A 204 -11.50 -8.57 -7.02
N VAL A 205 -11.63 -7.42 -6.39
CA VAL A 205 -11.35 -6.13 -7.03
C VAL A 205 -9.85 -5.85 -7.10
N CYS A 206 -9.13 -5.97 -5.99
CA CYS A 206 -7.68 -5.76 -5.99
C CYS A 206 -6.95 -6.88 -6.73
N GLY A 207 -7.42 -8.13 -6.65
CA GLY A 207 -6.85 -9.24 -7.44
C GLY A 207 -7.04 -9.04 -8.94
N ALA A 208 -8.25 -8.67 -9.39
CA ALA A 208 -8.50 -8.34 -10.79
C ALA A 208 -7.66 -7.14 -11.27
N CYS A 209 -7.59 -6.08 -10.46
CA CYS A 209 -6.79 -4.89 -10.79
C CYS A 209 -5.27 -5.18 -10.77
N SER A 210 -4.81 -6.13 -9.94
CA SER A 210 -3.41 -6.55 -9.92
C SER A 210 -3.00 -7.22 -11.23
N LEU A 211 -3.90 -7.96 -11.88
CA LEU A 211 -3.66 -8.54 -13.22
C LEU A 211 -3.49 -7.46 -14.30
N LEU A 212 -4.17 -6.31 -14.15
CA LEU A 212 -4.05 -5.16 -15.05
C LEU A 212 -2.74 -4.39 -14.82
N MET A 213 -2.22 -4.40 -13.60
CA MET A 213 -0.96 -3.76 -13.20
C MET A 213 0.26 -4.49 -13.77
N LYS A 214 0.64 -4.13 -14.99
CA LYS A 214 1.86 -4.62 -15.61
C LYS A 214 3.02 -3.65 -15.39
N VAL A 215 4.08 -4.11 -14.75
CA VAL A 215 5.32 -3.32 -14.59
C VAL A 215 5.93 -3.08 -15.96
N ARG A 216 6.26 -1.82 -16.25
CA ARG A 216 6.79 -1.38 -17.54
C ARG A 216 8.31 -1.30 -17.56
N VAL A 217 8.90 -0.82 -16.46
CA VAL A 217 10.36 -0.70 -16.30
C VAL A 217 10.77 -1.61 -15.16
N LYS A 218 11.47 -2.70 -15.47
CA LYS A 218 12.14 -3.49 -14.43
C LYS A 218 13.39 -2.73 -14.03
N PHE A 219 13.48 -2.29 -12.78
CA PHE A 219 14.74 -1.78 -12.23
C PHE A 219 15.79 -2.90 -12.31
N GLU A 220 17.06 -2.56 -12.59
CA GLU A 220 18.15 -3.53 -12.55
C GLU A 220 18.13 -4.22 -11.17
N ARG A 221 18.03 -5.55 -11.19
CA ARG A 221 17.83 -6.37 -9.98
C ARG A 221 18.93 -6.04 -8.96
N ARG A 222 18.54 -5.41 -7.85
CA ARG A 222 19.45 -5.17 -6.72
C ARG A 222 19.62 -6.50 -5.97
N ASP A 223 20.84 -7.03 -5.91
CA ASP A 223 21.12 -8.36 -5.31
C ASP A 223 20.94 -8.43 -3.77
N LYS A 224 20.63 -7.30 -3.10
CA LYS A 224 20.53 -7.23 -1.63
C LYS A 224 19.22 -6.58 -1.17
N ILE A 225 18.47 -7.33 -0.35
CA ILE A 225 17.19 -6.93 0.30
C ILE A 225 17.38 -5.74 1.25
N ILE A 226 18.53 -5.69 1.93
CA ILE A 226 18.84 -4.60 2.85
C ILE A 226 20.31 -4.27 2.65
N ASP A 227 20.59 -3.27 1.83
CA ASP A 227 21.94 -2.72 1.77
C ASP A 227 22.11 -1.75 2.93
N PHE A 228 22.63 -2.25 4.05
CA PHE A 228 22.95 -1.43 5.23
C PHE A 228 23.94 -0.30 4.91
N SER A 229 24.59 -0.34 3.74
CA SER A 229 25.44 0.76 3.25
C SER A 229 24.63 2.02 2.86
N VAL A 230 23.35 1.87 2.48
CA VAL A 230 22.42 2.99 2.17
C VAL A 230 21.77 3.55 3.44
N ARG A 231 21.81 2.79 4.56
CA ARG A 231 21.32 3.23 5.88
C ARG A 231 22.10 4.41 6.45
N LYS A 232 23.32 4.66 5.96
CA LYS A 232 24.18 5.74 6.46
C LYS A 232 23.75 7.13 6.00
N ASP A 233 22.99 7.24 4.92
CA ASP A 233 22.43 8.51 4.49
C ASP A 233 21.10 8.77 5.20
N SER A 234 21.18 9.37 6.39
CA SER A 234 20.00 9.85 7.15
C SER A 234 19.06 10.70 6.28
N HIS A 235 19.61 11.43 5.30
CA HIS A 235 18.84 12.16 4.29
C HIS A 235 17.97 11.26 3.41
N TYR A 236 18.41 10.07 3.02
CA TYR A 236 17.68 9.19 2.11
C TYR A 236 16.46 8.53 2.78
N ILE A 237 16.61 8.08 4.03
CA ILE A 237 15.51 7.53 4.84
C ILE A 237 14.51 8.64 5.19
N SER A 238 15.00 9.83 5.53
CA SER A 238 14.15 10.99 5.80
C SER A 238 13.39 11.43 4.55
N LEU A 239 14.02 11.43 3.37
CA LEU A 239 13.38 11.87 2.12
C LEU A 239 12.33 10.88 1.59
N ARG A 240 12.49 9.57 1.79
CA ARG A 240 11.49 8.55 1.38
C ARG A 240 10.41 8.30 2.44
N GLY A 241 10.77 8.25 3.72
CA GLY A 241 9.85 7.95 4.82
C GLY A 241 8.99 9.13 5.26
N CYS A 242 9.54 10.36 5.26
CA CYS A 242 8.81 11.54 5.73
C CYS A 242 7.59 11.88 4.88
N PRO A 243 7.61 11.88 3.53
CA PRO A 243 6.45 12.26 2.73
C PRO A 243 5.27 11.28 2.85
N VAL A 244 5.52 9.97 2.88
CA VAL A 244 4.45 8.95 2.99
C VAL A 244 3.80 8.98 4.37
N CYS A 245 4.61 9.05 5.42
CA CYS A 245 4.13 9.22 6.79
C CYS A 245 3.40 10.55 6.98
N LEU A 246 3.97 11.66 6.47
CA LEU A 246 3.37 12.99 6.58
C LEU A 246 2.06 13.07 5.77
N GLN A 247 1.97 12.44 4.60
CA GLN A 247 0.77 12.47 3.77
C GLN A 247 -0.40 11.67 4.37
N ARG A 248 -0.11 10.58 5.11
CA ARG A 248 -1.13 9.82 5.86
C ARG A 248 -1.44 10.43 7.24
N LEU A 249 -0.50 11.12 7.88
CA LEU A 249 -0.71 11.80 9.17
C LEU A 249 -1.28 13.22 9.05
N LEU A 250 -1.10 13.90 7.92
CA LEU A 250 -1.62 15.25 7.66
C LEU A 250 -3.13 15.36 7.86
N PRO A 251 -3.98 14.44 7.36
CA PRO A 251 -5.42 14.50 7.61
C PRO A 251 -5.76 14.37 9.10
N ALA A 252 -5.08 13.48 9.83
CA ALA A 252 -5.29 13.30 11.26
C ALA A 252 -4.81 14.53 12.06
N PHE A 253 -3.69 15.13 11.67
CA PHE A 253 -3.12 16.32 12.31
C PHE A 253 -3.95 17.58 12.01
N LEU A 254 -4.43 17.74 10.77
CA LEU A 254 -5.34 18.81 10.37
C LEU A 254 -6.70 18.66 11.05
N PHE A 255 -7.24 17.44 11.17
CA PHE A 255 -8.49 17.21 11.89
C PHE A 255 -8.36 17.51 13.39
N TYR A 256 -7.25 17.10 14.01
CA TYR A 256 -6.95 17.39 15.42
C TYR A 256 -6.75 18.90 15.68
N THR A 257 -6.05 19.61 14.78
CA THR A 257 -5.85 21.06 14.90
C THR A 257 -7.13 21.86 14.62
N ILE A 258 -8.00 21.41 13.71
CA ILE A 258 -9.33 22.02 13.48
C ILE A 258 -10.26 21.80 14.67
N LEU A 259 -10.18 20.64 15.33
CA LEU A 259 -10.95 20.36 16.55
C LEU A 259 -10.46 21.17 17.75
N LEU A 260 -9.14 21.28 17.95
CA LEU A 260 -8.57 22.12 19.02
C LEU A 260 -8.74 23.62 18.76
N GLY A 261 -8.74 24.05 17.50
CA GLY A 261 -9.03 25.42 17.10
C GLY A 261 -10.51 25.83 17.24
N ARG A 262 -11.39 24.89 17.64
CA ARG A 262 -12.82 25.11 17.86
C ARG A 262 -13.22 25.25 19.33
N HIS A 263 -12.27 25.30 20.26
CA HIS A 263 -12.54 25.81 21.61
C HIS A 263 -12.45 27.35 21.58
N PRO A 264 -13.58 28.08 21.66
CA PRO A 264 -13.52 29.52 21.89
C PRO A 264 -13.01 29.76 23.32
N VAL A 265 -11.93 30.54 23.43
CA VAL A 265 -11.61 31.32 24.63
C VAL A 265 -12.63 32.44 24.77
#